data_AF-A0A9D7D4L8-F1
#
_entry.id   AF-A0A9D7D4L8-F1
#
_cell.length_a   1.000
_cell.length_b   1.000
_cell.length_c   1.000
_cell.angle_alpha   90.00
_cell.angle_beta   90.00
_cell.angle_gamma   90.00
#
_symmetry.space_group_name_H-M   'P 1'
#
loop_
_entity.id
_entity.type
_entity.pdbx_description
1 polymer ?
#
loop_
_entity_poly.entity_id
_entity_poly.type
_entity_poly.pdbx_seq_one_letter_code
_entity_poly.pdbx_strand_id
1 'polypeptide(L)'
;MTSTPFARTTRSVVRTFSALLALMLVACAAPAGDAPSDELEDDDEAALTTTADAVLYLGVNSASIAHETGGLGAEAPLILATGRKPNATASIGDAIVDLTTDEGRDAFVASLGAIDASARDWLLRFLRYAPATGRDELAQLVMLLRDADQGRIRIRRVVFSGHSGGLGLTGEAPDDATLQFDTLPLLQRLYPRALGAVEHLAISACNTARSINDGTWLFQTYRDIFPQARTIWAYRGTSPTIPGSTEHLRAWERATRPGADATQTLERARRSLAARGGNYGHVRVWLEGGRILGE
;
A
#
# COMPACT_ATOMS: atom_id res chain seq x y z
N MET A 1 -17.15 62.77 -25.48
CA MET A 1 -16.43 61.65 -26.12
C MET A 1 -17.02 60.34 -25.62
N THR A 2 -17.89 59.79 -26.47
CA THR A 2 -18.32 58.38 -26.63
C THR A 2 -18.26 57.42 -25.45
N SER A 3 -19.40 57.28 -24.76
CA SER A 3 -19.83 56.07 -24.07
C SER A 3 -20.43 55.07 -25.07
N THR A 4 -20.02 53.80 -25.03
CA THR A 4 -20.65 52.71 -25.79
C THR A 4 -21.33 51.71 -24.84
N PRO A 5 -22.57 51.30 -25.09
CA PRO A 5 -23.26 50.28 -24.31
C PRO A 5 -23.08 48.89 -24.95
N PHE A 6 -22.83 47.87 -24.13
CA PHE A 6 -22.89 46.47 -24.53
C PHE A 6 -24.23 45.88 -24.11
N ALA A 7 -25.07 45.53 -25.09
CA ALA A 7 -26.30 44.78 -24.88
C ALA A 7 -26.31 43.52 -25.77
N ARG A 8 -26.56 42.39 -25.11
CA ARG A 8 -27.20 41.14 -25.55
C ARG A 8 -26.68 40.46 -26.83
N THR A 9 -26.42 39.16 -26.72
CA THR A 9 -27.34 38.06 -27.12
C THR A 9 -26.51 36.84 -27.52
N THR A 10 -26.61 35.71 -26.82
CA THR A 10 -26.33 34.40 -27.45
C THR A 10 -27.37 33.39 -26.98
N ARG A 11 -28.06 32.86 -27.99
CA ARG A 11 -29.15 31.90 -27.90
C ARG A 11 -28.60 30.49 -27.70
N SER A 12 -29.37 29.73 -26.92
CA SER A 12 -29.49 28.28 -26.92
C SER A 12 -29.36 27.65 -28.31
N VAL A 13 -28.55 26.60 -28.42
CA VAL A 13 -28.64 25.60 -29.50
C VAL A 13 -28.69 24.22 -28.84
N VAL A 14 -29.92 23.72 -28.73
CA VAL A 14 -30.23 22.30 -28.61
C VAL A 14 -30.17 21.71 -30.02
N ARG A 15 -29.35 20.68 -30.23
CA ARG A 15 -29.49 19.78 -31.40
C ARG A 15 -29.31 18.33 -30.99
N THR A 16 -30.44 17.65 -31.06
CA THR A 16 -30.69 16.21 -31.10
C THR A 16 -29.98 15.57 -32.29
N PHE A 17 -29.39 14.38 -32.12
CA PHE A 17 -29.32 13.36 -33.18
C PHE A 17 -29.45 11.97 -32.56
N SER A 18 -30.47 11.25 -33.02
CA SER A 18 -30.73 9.85 -32.74
C SER A 18 -30.30 8.98 -33.93
N ALA A 19 -30.07 7.71 -33.60
CA ALA A 19 -30.12 6.52 -34.46
C ALA A 19 -28.95 6.23 -35.41
N LEU A 20 -28.25 5.12 -35.14
CA LEU A 20 -28.19 4.00 -36.07
C LEU A 20 -27.89 2.68 -35.34
N LEU A 21 -28.85 1.75 -35.41
CA LEU A 21 -28.84 0.37 -34.95
C LEU A 21 -29.01 -0.51 -36.20
N ALA A 22 -28.08 -1.43 -36.45
CA ALA A 22 -28.18 -2.61 -37.33
C ALA A 22 -26.74 -3.16 -37.48
N LEU A 23 -26.41 -4.44 -37.57
CA LEU A 23 -27.11 -5.71 -37.53
C LEU A 23 -25.97 -6.72 -37.78
N MET A 24 -25.59 -7.59 -36.83
CA MET A 24 -24.91 -8.86 -37.13
C MET A 24 -25.08 -9.83 -35.96
N LEU A 25 -26.22 -10.53 -36.00
CA LEU A 25 -26.44 -11.80 -35.34
C LEU A 25 -26.28 -12.87 -36.43
N VAL A 26 -25.18 -13.62 -36.40
CA VAL A 26 -25.07 -14.90 -37.08
C VAL A 26 -24.97 -15.95 -35.99
N ALA A 27 -26.06 -16.67 -35.79
CA ALA A 27 -26.13 -17.85 -34.96
C ALA A 27 -25.52 -19.03 -35.74
N CYS A 28 -24.38 -19.54 -35.28
CA CYS A 28 -23.92 -20.89 -35.61
C CYS A 28 -24.33 -21.81 -34.46
N ALA A 29 -25.23 -22.75 -34.76
CA ALA A 29 -25.55 -23.87 -33.90
C ALA A 29 -24.33 -24.81 -33.80
N ALA A 30 -23.87 -25.09 -32.58
CA ALA A 30 -22.92 -26.14 -32.27
C ALA A 30 -23.65 -27.34 -31.64
N PRO A 31 -23.22 -28.58 -31.91
CA PRO A 31 -23.86 -29.78 -31.37
C PRO A 31 -23.55 -29.93 -29.87
N ALA A 32 -24.53 -30.47 -29.13
CA ALA A 32 -24.40 -30.88 -27.75
C ALA A 32 -23.33 -31.97 -27.63
N GLY A 33 -22.17 -31.62 -27.08
CA GLY A 33 -21.16 -32.53 -26.58
C GLY A 33 -21.06 -32.35 -25.07
N ASP A 34 -20.99 -33.46 -24.34
CA ASP A 34 -20.98 -33.54 -22.88
C ASP A 34 -20.01 -32.53 -22.25
N ALA A 35 -20.53 -31.75 -21.31
CA ALA A 35 -19.74 -30.83 -20.50
C ALA A 35 -18.82 -31.65 -19.58
N PRO A 36 -17.50 -31.45 -19.60
CA PRO A 36 -16.64 -31.93 -18.54
C PRO A 36 -17.07 -31.24 -17.24
N SER A 37 -17.34 -32.03 -16.21
CA SER A 37 -17.63 -31.53 -14.87
C SER A 37 -16.46 -30.67 -14.38
N ASP A 38 -16.78 -29.42 -14.03
CA ASP A 38 -15.95 -28.50 -13.26
C ASP A 38 -15.52 -29.17 -11.95
N GLU A 39 -14.34 -29.79 -11.95
CA GLU A 39 -13.50 -29.98 -10.78
C GLU A 39 -12.35 -28.99 -10.88
N LEU A 40 -12.69 -27.70 -10.75
CA LEU A 40 -11.74 -26.66 -10.40
C LEU A 40 -12.17 -26.14 -9.02
N GLU A 41 -11.18 -25.81 -8.19
CA GLU A 41 -11.28 -25.09 -6.92
C GLU A 41 -11.37 -25.96 -5.65
N ASP A 42 -10.20 -26.44 -5.20
CA ASP A 42 -9.89 -26.60 -3.76
C ASP A 42 -8.42 -26.27 -3.48
N ASP A 43 -7.51 -26.49 -4.45
CA ASP A 43 -6.07 -26.21 -4.28
C ASP A 43 -5.73 -24.71 -4.23
N ASP A 44 -6.51 -23.85 -4.88
CA ASP A 44 -6.26 -22.38 -4.89
C ASP A 44 -6.66 -21.70 -3.57
N GLU A 45 -7.66 -22.23 -2.83
CA GLU A 45 -8.05 -21.68 -1.53
C GLU A 45 -6.99 -21.99 -0.47
N ALA A 46 -6.36 -23.18 -0.52
CA ALA A 46 -5.26 -23.55 0.37
C ALA A 46 -4.02 -22.66 0.17
N ALA A 47 -3.67 -22.31 -1.07
CA ALA A 47 -2.56 -21.38 -1.35
C ALA A 47 -2.88 -19.95 -0.87
N LEU A 48 -4.10 -19.46 -1.08
CA LEU A 48 -4.51 -18.13 -0.63
C LEU A 48 -4.63 -18.02 0.90
N THR A 49 -5.06 -19.08 1.58
CA THR A 49 -5.13 -19.13 3.05
C THR A 49 -3.76 -19.04 3.71
N THR A 50 -2.69 -19.58 3.12
CA THR A 50 -1.33 -19.43 3.66
C THR A 50 -0.81 -17.99 3.65
N THR A 51 -1.31 -17.14 2.74
CA THR A 51 -0.96 -15.70 2.71
C THR A 51 -1.86 -14.84 3.59
N ALA A 52 -3.01 -15.35 4.04
CA ALA A 52 -3.97 -14.55 4.81
C ALA A 52 -3.42 -14.08 6.16
N ASP A 53 -2.44 -14.78 6.73
CA ASP A 53 -1.71 -14.37 7.95
C ASP A 53 -0.34 -13.73 7.66
N ALA A 54 0.06 -13.64 6.38
CA ALA A 54 1.34 -13.05 6.02
C ALA A 54 1.35 -11.53 6.31
N VAL A 55 2.53 -11.03 6.70
CA VAL A 55 2.78 -9.61 6.85
C VAL A 55 3.54 -9.10 5.63
N LEU A 56 2.94 -8.14 4.91
CA LEU A 56 3.69 -7.34 3.95
C LEU A 56 4.58 -6.37 4.73
N TYR A 57 5.89 -6.50 4.57
CA TYR A 57 6.87 -5.61 5.17
C TYR A 57 7.57 -4.79 4.08
N LEU A 58 7.36 -3.48 4.10
CA LEU A 58 8.10 -2.50 3.31
C LEU A 58 9.11 -1.79 4.20
N GLY A 59 10.39 -2.09 4.01
CA GLY A 59 11.46 -1.49 4.80
C GLY A 59 12.38 -0.67 3.91
N VAL A 60 12.55 0.61 4.26
CA VAL A 60 13.44 1.51 3.52
C VAL A 60 14.75 1.80 4.25
N ASN A 61 14.88 1.44 5.53
CA ASN A 61 16.13 1.57 6.29
C ASN A 61 16.84 0.22 6.40
N SER A 62 17.87 0.00 5.58
CA SER A 62 18.64 -1.24 5.50
C SER A 62 19.15 -1.75 6.84
N ALA A 63 19.56 -0.86 7.75
CA ALA A 63 20.07 -1.22 9.08
C ALA A 63 19.00 -1.86 9.99
N SER A 64 17.72 -1.54 9.77
CA SER A 64 16.60 -2.04 10.59
C SER A 64 16.00 -3.35 10.09
N ILE A 65 16.11 -3.63 8.78
CA ILE A 65 15.34 -4.69 8.11
C ILE A 65 15.60 -6.05 8.75
N ALA A 66 16.86 -6.45 8.93
CA ALA A 66 17.18 -7.76 9.48
C ALA A 66 16.65 -7.95 10.92
N HIS A 67 16.72 -6.91 11.75
CA HIS A 67 16.27 -6.96 13.14
C HIS A 67 14.75 -6.97 13.27
N GLU A 68 14.06 -6.19 12.44
CA GLU A 68 12.60 -6.09 12.47
C GLU A 68 11.94 -7.31 11.82
N THR A 69 12.44 -7.74 10.65
CA THR A 69 11.95 -8.95 9.97
C THR A 69 12.28 -10.21 10.75
N GLY A 70 13.44 -10.32 11.41
CA GLY A 70 13.71 -11.43 12.34
C GLY A 70 12.76 -11.44 13.56
N GLY A 71 12.21 -10.29 13.92
CA GLY A 71 11.18 -10.16 14.95
C GLY A 71 9.82 -10.68 14.51
N LEU A 72 9.39 -10.30 13.30
CA LEU A 72 8.09 -10.64 12.70
C LEU A 72 8.07 -12.05 12.11
N GLY A 73 9.12 -12.44 11.39
CA GLY A 73 9.23 -13.69 10.64
C GLY A 73 9.39 -14.94 11.50
N ALA A 74 9.71 -14.77 12.79
CA ALA A 74 9.66 -15.87 13.76
C ALA A 74 8.22 -16.33 14.05
N GLU A 75 7.23 -15.54 13.65
CA GLU A 75 5.88 -15.56 14.20
C GLU A 75 4.80 -15.56 13.10
N ALA A 76 5.11 -15.03 11.91
CA ALA A 76 4.24 -15.02 10.73
C ALA A 76 5.05 -15.08 9.42
N PRO A 77 4.49 -15.60 8.32
CA PRO A 77 5.10 -15.49 6.99
C PRO A 77 5.31 -14.02 6.60
N LEU A 78 6.41 -13.72 5.90
CA LEU A 78 6.74 -12.38 5.44
C LEU A 78 6.73 -12.29 3.92
N ILE A 79 6.15 -11.20 3.43
CA ILE A 79 6.27 -10.75 2.05
C ILE A 79 7.10 -9.46 2.09
N LEU A 80 8.25 -9.43 1.45
CA LEU A 80 9.22 -8.34 1.58
C LEU A 80 9.21 -7.42 0.36
N ALA A 81 9.16 -6.11 0.63
CA ALA A 81 9.53 -5.04 -0.28
C ALA A 81 10.69 -4.26 0.36
N THR A 82 11.92 -4.69 0.11
CA THR A 82 13.13 -4.19 0.81
C THR A 82 14.25 -3.82 -0.15
N GLY A 83 13.91 -3.68 -1.43
CA GLY A 83 14.87 -3.34 -2.48
C GLY A 83 15.66 -4.55 -2.96
N ARG A 84 16.47 -4.32 -3.98
CA ARG A 84 17.43 -5.24 -4.58
C ARG A 84 18.72 -4.46 -4.84
N LYS A 85 19.86 -5.15 -4.75
CA LYS A 85 21.12 -4.64 -5.30
C LYS A 85 21.36 -5.31 -6.65
N PRO A 86 21.67 -4.56 -7.73
CA PRO A 86 21.83 -3.10 -7.78
C PRO A 86 20.51 -2.33 -7.64
N ASN A 87 20.56 -1.15 -7.01
CA ASN A 87 19.42 -0.24 -6.83
C ASN A 87 18.80 0.14 -8.18
N ALA A 88 17.55 0.63 -8.14
CA ALA A 88 16.81 1.08 -9.31
C ALA A 88 16.60 -0.01 -10.38
N THR A 89 16.44 -1.25 -9.97
CA THR A 89 16.10 -2.36 -10.87
C THR A 89 14.79 -3.04 -10.48
N ALA A 90 14.11 -3.64 -11.45
CA ALA A 90 12.96 -4.51 -11.21
C ALA A 90 13.15 -5.86 -11.89
N SER A 91 12.63 -6.93 -11.27
CA SER A 91 12.59 -8.26 -11.87
C SER A 91 11.25 -8.51 -12.54
N ILE A 92 11.28 -8.90 -13.80
CA ILE A 92 10.12 -9.23 -14.62
C ILE A 92 10.33 -10.65 -15.14
N GLY A 93 9.74 -11.64 -14.45
CA GLY A 93 10.12 -13.05 -14.67
C GLY A 93 11.62 -13.22 -14.43
N ASP A 94 12.32 -13.74 -15.44
CA ASP A 94 13.77 -13.95 -15.40
C ASP A 94 14.59 -12.71 -15.82
N ALA A 95 13.93 -11.65 -16.32
CA ALA A 95 14.61 -10.44 -16.76
C ALA A 95 14.79 -9.43 -15.61
N ILE A 96 15.90 -8.69 -15.64
CA ILE A 96 16.14 -7.53 -14.79
C ILE A 96 16.11 -6.29 -15.68
N VAL A 97 15.27 -5.31 -15.34
CA VAL A 97 15.17 -4.04 -16.07
C VAL A 97 15.72 -2.88 -15.25
N ASP A 98 16.33 -1.93 -15.93
CA ASP A 98 16.89 -0.71 -15.33
C ASP A 98 15.85 0.41 -15.27
N LEU A 99 15.34 0.70 -14.07
CA LEU A 99 14.34 1.73 -13.82
C LEU A 99 14.90 3.15 -13.90
N THR A 100 16.20 3.33 -14.15
CA THR A 100 16.81 4.64 -14.46
C THR A 100 16.57 5.09 -15.90
N THR A 101 16.31 4.14 -16.80
CA THR A 101 16.01 4.38 -18.23
C THR A 101 14.51 4.52 -18.50
N ASP A 102 14.14 5.21 -19.59
CA ASP A 102 12.73 5.27 -20.01
C ASP A 102 12.26 3.89 -20.49
N GLU A 103 13.10 3.17 -21.21
CA GLU A 103 12.85 1.83 -21.74
C GLU A 103 12.59 0.82 -20.60
N GLY A 104 13.40 0.83 -19.55
CA GLY A 104 13.22 -0.09 -18.41
C GLY A 104 11.99 0.24 -17.57
N ARG A 105 11.64 1.53 -17.42
CA ARG A 105 10.36 1.94 -16.81
C ARG A 105 9.17 1.47 -17.65
N ASP A 106 9.22 1.64 -18.97
CA ASP A 106 8.14 1.20 -19.86
C ASP A 106 7.98 -0.32 -19.87
N ALA A 107 9.09 -1.06 -19.87
CA ALA A 107 9.08 -2.52 -19.77
C ALA A 107 8.47 -2.99 -18.44
N PHE A 108 8.87 -2.36 -17.32
CA PHE A 108 8.29 -2.64 -16.01
C PHE A 108 6.79 -2.39 -15.99
N VAL A 109 6.34 -1.22 -16.43
CA VAL A 109 4.91 -0.89 -16.41
C VAL A 109 4.11 -1.78 -17.36
N ALA A 110 4.66 -2.15 -18.52
CA ALA A 110 4.03 -3.11 -19.43
C ALA A 110 3.88 -4.50 -18.80
N SER A 111 4.82 -4.92 -17.94
CA SER A 111 4.75 -6.23 -17.26
C SER A 111 3.60 -6.35 -16.25
N LEU A 112 3.05 -5.22 -15.80
CA LEU A 112 1.91 -5.16 -14.90
C LEU A 112 0.58 -5.53 -15.63
N GLY A 113 0.62 -5.71 -16.95
CA GLY A 113 -0.53 -6.07 -17.77
C GLY A 113 -1.34 -4.85 -18.21
N ALA A 114 -2.62 -5.08 -18.54
CA ALA A 114 -3.51 -4.01 -18.97
C ALA A 114 -3.85 -3.08 -17.79
N ILE A 115 -3.27 -1.88 -17.82
CA ILE A 115 -3.66 -0.73 -16.98
C ILE A 115 -4.13 0.39 -17.91
N ASP A 116 -5.04 1.25 -17.44
CA ASP A 116 -5.52 2.36 -18.26
C ASP A 116 -4.39 3.36 -18.55
N ALA A 117 -4.57 4.17 -19.60
CA ALA A 117 -3.53 5.09 -20.05
C ALA A 117 -3.16 6.15 -19.00
N SER A 118 -4.12 6.58 -18.17
CA SER A 118 -3.87 7.57 -17.12
C SER A 118 -3.07 6.95 -15.97
N ALA A 119 -3.44 5.75 -15.54
CA ALA A 119 -2.68 4.96 -14.57
C ALA A 119 -1.24 4.71 -15.05
N ARG A 120 -1.07 4.36 -16.32
CA ARG A 120 0.23 4.14 -16.96
C ARG A 120 1.12 5.37 -16.90
N ASP A 121 0.63 6.51 -17.41
CA ASP A 121 1.40 7.77 -17.41
C ASP A 121 1.78 8.18 -15.99
N TRP A 122 0.86 8.00 -15.04
CA TRP A 122 1.13 8.32 -13.64
C TRP A 122 2.22 7.45 -13.05
N LEU A 123 2.16 6.13 -13.24
CA LEU A 123 3.18 5.21 -12.73
C LEU A 123 4.55 5.45 -13.36
N LEU A 124 4.59 5.76 -14.66
CA LEU A 124 5.84 6.15 -15.34
C LEU A 124 6.44 7.43 -14.74
N ARG A 125 5.63 8.47 -14.51
CA ARG A 125 6.09 9.69 -13.84
C ARG A 125 6.55 9.40 -12.42
N PHE A 126 5.81 8.56 -11.70
CA PHE A 126 6.16 8.20 -10.34
C PHE A 126 7.53 7.54 -10.25
N LEU A 127 7.78 6.53 -11.09
CA LEU A 127 9.08 5.87 -11.18
C LEU A 127 10.18 6.83 -11.68
N ARG A 128 9.86 7.76 -12.59
CA ARG A 128 10.80 8.77 -13.10
C ARG A 128 11.25 9.75 -12.02
N TYR A 129 10.35 10.18 -11.13
CA TYR A 129 10.62 11.18 -10.10
C TYR A 129 10.97 10.58 -8.73
N ALA A 130 10.72 9.29 -8.51
CA ALA A 130 11.24 8.59 -7.36
C ALA A 130 12.78 8.64 -7.36
N PRO A 131 13.43 8.88 -6.20
CA PRO A 131 14.87 8.75 -6.07
C PRO A 131 15.32 7.37 -6.56
N ALA A 132 16.44 7.31 -7.28
CA ALA A 132 16.95 6.04 -7.83
C ALA A 132 17.09 4.96 -6.74
N THR A 133 17.44 5.38 -5.52
CA THR A 133 17.66 4.54 -4.35
C THR A 133 16.41 3.90 -3.76
N GLY A 134 15.21 4.28 -4.20
CA GLY A 134 13.95 3.69 -3.72
C GLY A 134 13.03 3.12 -4.80
N ARG A 135 13.51 3.07 -6.05
CA ARG A 135 12.69 2.62 -7.19
C ARG A 135 12.41 1.13 -7.15
N ASP A 136 13.33 0.34 -6.60
CA ASP A 136 13.25 -1.11 -6.50
C ASP A 136 12.31 -1.56 -5.38
N GLU A 137 12.35 -0.96 -4.19
CA GLU A 137 11.33 -1.14 -3.13
C GLU A 137 9.95 -0.80 -3.67
N LEU A 138 9.85 0.32 -4.39
CA LEU A 138 8.60 0.76 -4.96
C LEU A 138 8.10 -0.17 -6.06
N ALA A 139 8.98 -0.64 -6.95
CA ALA A 139 8.63 -1.60 -7.98
C ALA A 139 8.15 -2.93 -7.37
N GLN A 140 8.83 -3.41 -6.32
CA GLN A 140 8.41 -4.59 -5.55
C GLN A 140 7.03 -4.38 -4.93
N LEU A 141 6.81 -3.24 -4.27
CA LEU A 141 5.51 -2.91 -3.70
C LEU A 141 4.42 -2.90 -4.78
N VAL A 142 4.65 -2.26 -5.91
CA VAL A 142 3.70 -2.21 -7.04
C VAL A 142 3.37 -3.59 -7.58
N MET A 143 4.37 -4.48 -7.71
CA MET A 143 4.14 -5.87 -8.13
C MET A 143 3.28 -6.64 -7.11
N LEU A 144 3.60 -6.52 -5.82
CA LEU A 144 2.85 -7.16 -4.74
C LEU A 144 1.40 -6.65 -4.65
N LEU A 145 1.21 -5.34 -4.79
CA LEU A 145 -0.13 -4.75 -4.81
C LEU A 145 -0.92 -5.19 -6.04
N ARG A 146 -0.29 -5.32 -7.21
CA ARG A 146 -0.93 -5.89 -8.40
C ARG A 146 -1.37 -7.33 -8.16
N ASP A 147 -0.48 -8.16 -7.60
CA ASP A 147 -0.79 -9.57 -7.30
C ASP A 147 -1.96 -9.68 -6.31
N ALA A 148 -1.95 -8.83 -5.28
CA ALA A 148 -3.02 -8.77 -4.30
C ALA A 148 -4.33 -8.27 -4.90
N ASP A 149 -4.28 -7.25 -5.77
CA ASP A 149 -5.48 -6.73 -6.42
C ASP A 149 -6.10 -7.78 -7.34
N GLN A 150 -5.27 -8.55 -8.05
CA GLN A 150 -5.70 -9.68 -8.88
C GLN A 150 -6.14 -10.92 -8.10
N GLY A 151 -6.10 -10.87 -6.76
CA GLY A 151 -6.50 -11.99 -5.90
C GLY A 151 -5.51 -13.15 -5.88
N ARG A 152 -4.27 -12.97 -6.36
CA ARG A 152 -3.22 -14.00 -6.33
C ARG A 152 -2.58 -14.16 -4.95
N ILE A 153 -2.58 -13.08 -4.16
CA ILE A 153 -2.17 -13.08 -2.75
C ILE A 153 -3.14 -12.24 -1.95
N ARG A 154 -3.14 -12.38 -0.62
CA ARG A 154 -3.95 -11.55 0.27
C ARG A 154 -3.06 -10.75 1.22
N ILE A 155 -3.27 -9.43 1.29
CA ILE A 155 -2.49 -8.53 2.15
C ILE A 155 -3.44 -7.90 3.19
N ARG A 156 -3.49 -8.47 4.39
CA ARG A 156 -4.34 -7.95 5.50
C ARG A 156 -3.55 -7.15 6.52
N ARG A 157 -2.24 -7.38 6.59
CA ARG A 157 -1.33 -6.88 7.63
C ARG A 157 -0.12 -6.26 6.96
N VAL A 158 0.11 -4.97 7.18
CA VAL A 158 1.17 -4.19 6.52
C VAL A 158 2.04 -3.49 7.55
N VAL A 159 3.36 -3.59 7.37
CA VAL A 159 4.37 -2.85 8.12
C VAL A 159 5.15 -1.96 7.17
N PHE A 160 5.21 -0.67 7.49
CA PHE A 160 6.03 0.34 6.84
C PHE A 160 7.14 0.76 7.81
N SER A 161 8.41 0.57 7.44
CA SER A 161 9.55 0.79 8.34
C SER A 161 10.61 1.71 7.74
N GLY A 162 11.09 2.67 8.53
CA GLY A 162 12.14 3.62 8.17
C GLY A 162 12.28 4.77 9.16
N HIS A 163 12.96 5.83 8.77
CA HIS A 163 12.89 7.13 9.44
C HIS A 163 11.73 7.95 8.92
N SER A 164 11.22 8.89 9.72
CA SER A 164 10.13 9.76 9.30
C SER A 164 10.10 11.07 10.08
N GLY A 165 9.86 12.16 9.34
CA GLY A 165 9.44 13.45 9.89
C GLY A 165 7.92 13.62 10.01
N GLY A 166 7.14 12.64 9.51
CA GLY A 166 5.68 12.61 9.51
C GLY A 166 5.04 12.56 8.12
N LEU A 167 5.78 12.90 7.05
CA LEU A 167 5.24 13.00 5.68
C LEU A 167 5.64 11.83 4.77
N GLY A 168 6.51 10.94 5.23
CA GLY A 168 7.04 9.84 4.44
C GLY A 168 8.11 9.08 5.21
N LEU A 169 8.63 8.03 4.58
CA LEU A 169 9.70 7.19 5.06
C LEU A 169 10.99 7.51 4.32
N THR A 170 12.11 7.52 5.03
CA THR A 170 13.46 7.58 4.45
C THR A 170 14.33 6.53 5.11
N GLY A 171 15.29 5.95 4.40
CA GLY A 171 16.35 5.21 5.06
C GLY A 171 17.42 6.09 5.68
N GLU A 172 18.45 5.44 6.22
CA GLU A 172 19.57 6.07 6.92
C GLU A 172 20.76 6.30 5.98
N ALA A 173 21.02 5.34 5.08
CA ALA A 173 22.13 5.40 4.15
C ALA A 173 21.81 6.30 2.94
N PRO A 174 22.82 6.92 2.30
CA PRO A 174 22.62 7.74 1.10
C PRO A 174 21.94 6.99 -0.05
N ASP A 175 22.09 5.67 -0.08
CA ASP A 175 21.57 4.78 -1.10
C ASP A 175 20.30 4.02 -0.68
N ASP A 176 19.68 4.41 0.44
CA ASP A 176 18.41 3.87 0.90
C ASP A 176 17.20 4.56 0.23
N ALA A 177 16.06 3.87 0.27
CA ALA A 177 14.82 4.32 -0.33
C ALA A 177 14.15 5.49 0.40
N THR A 178 13.33 6.23 -0.34
CA THR A 178 12.42 7.24 0.18
C THR A 178 11.02 7.01 -0.37
N LEU A 179 10.02 7.00 0.52
CA LEU A 179 8.61 6.85 0.19
C LEU A 179 7.82 8.01 0.77
N GLN A 180 7.22 8.85 -0.06
CA GLN A 180 6.36 9.93 0.42
C GLN A 180 4.92 9.42 0.61
N PHE A 181 4.27 9.77 1.72
CA PHE A 181 2.90 9.29 2.01
C PHE A 181 1.84 9.88 1.07
N ASP A 182 2.10 11.03 0.46
CA ASP A 182 1.22 11.64 -0.56
C ASP A 182 1.14 10.82 -1.86
N THR A 183 2.04 9.85 -2.05
CA THR A 183 2.03 8.92 -3.19
C THR A 183 1.11 7.72 -2.95
N LEU A 184 0.82 7.38 -1.69
CA LEU A 184 0.02 6.20 -1.33
C LEU A 184 -1.45 6.28 -1.78
N PRO A 185 -2.15 7.43 -1.73
CA PRO A 185 -3.51 7.54 -2.28
C PRO A 185 -3.60 7.18 -3.76
N LEU A 186 -2.49 7.24 -4.49
CA LEU A 186 -2.46 6.90 -5.91
C LEU A 186 -2.29 5.40 -6.11
N LEU A 187 -1.48 4.75 -5.27
CA LEU A 187 -1.46 3.29 -5.20
C LEU A 187 -2.85 2.74 -4.84
N GLN A 188 -3.62 3.45 -3.99
CA GLN A 188 -5.01 3.09 -3.69
C GLN A 188 -5.91 3.16 -4.93
N ARG A 189 -5.73 4.15 -5.80
CA ARG A 189 -6.49 4.24 -7.05
C ARG A 189 -6.11 3.15 -8.05
N LEU A 190 -4.83 2.78 -8.10
CA LEU A 190 -4.32 1.74 -9.00
C LEU A 190 -4.69 0.33 -8.53
N TYR A 191 -4.66 0.09 -7.23
CA TYR A 191 -4.85 -1.22 -6.61
C TYR A 191 -5.88 -1.16 -5.45
N PRO A 192 -7.12 -0.76 -5.74
CA PRO A 192 -8.12 -0.50 -4.71
C PRO A 192 -8.52 -1.75 -3.93
N ARG A 193 -8.51 -2.94 -4.55
CA ARG A 193 -8.83 -4.19 -3.86
C ARG A 193 -7.68 -4.60 -2.94
N ALA A 194 -6.44 -4.43 -3.38
CA ALA A 194 -5.25 -4.74 -2.57
C ALA A 194 -5.20 -3.89 -1.29
N LEU A 195 -5.22 -2.56 -1.41
CA LEU A 195 -5.15 -1.67 -0.24
C LEU A 195 -6.46 -1.66 0.54
N GLY A 196 -7.59 -1.89 -0.14
CA GLY A 196 -8.90 -2.06 0.48
C GLY A 196 -9.00 -3.30 1.35
N ALA A 197 -8.16 -4.32 1.19
CA ALA A 197 -8.17 -5.53 2.01
C ALA A 197 -7.30 -5.44 3.28
N VAL A 198 -6.55 -4.36 3.46
CA VAL A 198 -5.66 -4.15 4.61
C VAL A 198 -6.48 -3.80 5.84
N GLU A 199 -6.34 -4.61 6.89
CA GLU A 199 -7.04 -4.44 8.17
C GLU A 199 -6.11 -3.88 9.25
N HIS A 200 -4.82 -4.18 9.19
CA HIS A 200 -3.86 -3.80 10.21
C HIS A 200 -2.65 -3.14 9.58
N LEU A 201 -2.39 -1.88 9.96
CA LEU A 201 -1.23 -1.12 9.55
C LEU A 201 -0.33 -0.83 10.76
N ALA A 202 0.97 -1.06 10.61
CA ALA A 202 1.98 -0.54 11.51
C ALA A 202 2.97 0.31 10.72
N ILE A 203 3.30 1.49 11.25
CA ILE A 203 4.30 2.39 10.69
C ILE A 203 5.42 2.57 11.72
N SER A 204 6.49 1.77 11.58
CA SER A 204 7.69 1.78 12.41
C SER A 204 8.60 2.95 12.01
N ALA A 205 8.17 4.17 12.31
CA ALA A 205 8.94 5.38 12.03
C ALA A 205 8.50 6.55 12.92
N CYS A 206 9.41 7.48 13.19
CA CYS A 206 9.14 8.66 14.01
C CYS A 206 8.02 9.55 13.43
N ASN A 207 7.30 10.25 14.30
CA ASN A 207 6.32 11.30 13.96
C ASN A 207 5.17 10.88 13.03
N THR A 208 4.93 9.59 12.84
CA THR A 208 3.87 9.02 11.99
C THR A 208 2.47 9.12 12.60
N ALA A 209 2.36 9.57 13.85
CA ALA A 209 1.12 10.00 14.50
C ALA A 209 1.32 11.37 15.19
N ARG A 210 2.25 12.18 14.67
CA ARG A 210 2.52 13.51 15.22
C ARG A 210 1.28 14.38 15.07
N SER A 211 0.92 15.04 16.16
CA SER A 211 -0.17 15.98 16.21
C SER A 211 0.22 17.30 15.54
N ILE A 212 -0.33 17.54 14.36
CA ILE A 212 -0.59 18.90 13.85
C ILE A 212 -2.11 18.96 13.81
N ASN A 213 -2.75 19.69 14.73
CA ASN A 213 -4.20 19.58 15.01
C ASN A 213 -4.59 18.18 15.52
N ASP A 214 -4.38 17.89 16.83
CA ASP A 214 -4.69 16.65 17.59
C ASP A 214 -4.14 15.28 17.07
N GLY A 215 -3.57 15.26 15.87
CA GLY A 215 -2.97 14.07 15.24
C GLY A 215 -3.97 13.14 14.59
N THR A 216 -5.23 13.57 14.45
CA THR A 216 -6.25 12.84 13.68
C THR A 216 -5.98 12.88 12.17
N TRP A 217 -5.37 13.95 11.65
CA TRP A 217 -5.19 14.10 10.20
C TRP A 217 -4.35 12.98 9.58
N LEU A 218 -3.26 12.53 10.22
CA LEU A 218 -2.44 11.42 9.71
C LEU A 218 -3.23 10.12 9.69
N PHE A 219 -3.94 9.82 10.78
CA PHE A 219 -4.82 8.64 10.82
C PHE A 219 -5.92 8.72 9.77
N GLN A 220 -6.48 9.90 9.50
CA GLN A 220 -7.44 10.09 8.43
C GLN A 220 -6.81 9.80 7.05
N THR A 221 -5.63 10.35 6.76
CA THR A 221 -4.88 10.05 5.52
C THR A 221 -4.65 8.55 5.37
N TYR A 222 -4.21 7.86 6.42
CA TYR A 222 -4.01 6.42 6.37
C TYR A 222 -5.31 5.66 6.11
N ARG A 223 -6.44 6.08 6.68
CA ARG A 223 -7.74 5.45 6.41
C ARG A 223 -8.24 5.71 5.00
N ASP A 224 -7.94 6.87 4.43
CA ASP A 224 -8.31 7.16 3.05
C ASP A 224 -7.52 6.24 2.08
N ILE A 225 -6.30 5.83 2.47
CA ILE A 225 -5.47 4.85 1.73
C ILE A 225 -5.94 3.41 2.00
N PHE A 226 -6.23 3.08 3.27
CA PHE A 226 -6.59 1.75 3.76
C PHE A 226 -8.01 1.79 4.35
N PRO A 227 -9.06 1.80 3.51
CA PRO A 227 -10.42 2.07 3.95
C PRO A 227 -11.01 1.00 4.88
N GLN A 228 -10.48 -0.22 4.89
CA GLN A 228 -10.87 -1.30 5.80
C GLN A 228 -9.91 -1.47 6.98
N ALA A 229 -9.00 -0.53 7.21
CA ALA A 229 -8.12 -0.58 8.37
C ALA A 229 -8.98 -0.57 9.65
N ARG A 230 -8.74 -1.57 10.50
CA ARG A 230 -9.32 -1.72 11.84
C ARG A 230 -8.37 -1.20 12.91
N THR A 231 -7.06 -1.24 12.64
CA THR A 231 -6.06 -0.72 13.56
C THR A 231 -4.91 -0.06 12.82
N ILE A 232 -4.42 1.07 13.33
CA ILE A 232 -3.19 1.72 12.83
C ILE A 232 -2.26 1.99 14.01
N TRP A 233 -1.08 1.41 13.99
CA TRP A 233 -0.01 1.61 14.98
C TRP A 233 1.03 2.59 14.44
N ALA A 234 1.24 3.70 15.14
CA ALA A 234 2.14 4.77 14.71
C ALA A 234 2.72 5.53 15.91
N TYR A 235 3.60 6.51 15.68
CA TYR A 235 4.36 7.18 16.75
C TYR A 235 4.15 8.69 16.77
N ARG A 236 3.78 9.26 17.92
CA ARG A 236 3.57 10.71 18.07
C ARG A 236 4.87 11.53 18.11
N GLY A 237 5.99 10.87 18.37
CA GLY A 237 7.33 11.46 18.45
C GLY A 237 8.35 10.43 17.99
N THR A 238 9.31 10.10 18.84
CA THR A 238 10.38 9.16 18.51
C THR A 238 9.90 7.71 18.55
N SER A 239 10.14 6.94 17.48
CA SER A 239 10.02 5.48 17.54
C SER A 239 11.21 4.89 18.31
N PRO A 240 11.04 3.76 19.01
CA PRO A 240 12.17 3.11 19.68
C PRO A 240 13.21 2.67 18.65
N THR A 241 14.49 2.70 19.04
CA THR A 241 15.58 2.08 18.28
C THR A 241 15.60 0.57 18.53
N ILE A 242 16.43 -0.18 17.81
CA ILE A 242 16.70 -1.60 18.12
C ILE A 242 17.29 -1.70 19.55
N PRO A 243 16.86 -2.66 20.38
CA PRO A 243 15.91 -3.75 20.08
C PRO A 243 14.42 -3.38 20.26
N GLY A 244 14.10 -2.18 20.73
CA GLY A 244 12.73 -1.77 21.05
C GLY A 244 11.80 -1.72 19.83
N SER A 245 12.27 -1.38 18.63
CA SER A 245 11.42 -1.45 17.42
C SER A 245 10.97 -2.89 17.12
N THR A 246 11.89 -3.85 17.25
CA THR A 246 11.58 -5.29 17.15
C THR A 246 10.55 -5.72 18.19
N GLU A 247 10.65 -5.25 19.44
CA GLU A 247 9.68 -5.57 20.49
C GLU A 247 8.28 -4.98 20.19
N HIS A 248 8.22 -3.74 19.71
CA HIS A 248 6.97 -3.09 19.32
C HIS A 248 6.29 -3.83 18.16
N LEU A 249 7.06 -4.19 17.13
CA LEU A 249 6.54 -4.93 15.98
C LEU A 249 6.07 -6.32 16.37
N ARG A 250 6.78 -7.03 17.27
CA ARG A 250 6.30 -8.30 17.84
C ARG A 250 5.00 -8.15 18.62
N ALA A 251 4.84 -7.05 19.35
CA ALA A 251 3.63 -6.79 20.11
C ALA A 251 2.43 -6.47 19.18
N TRP A 252 2.66 -5.68 18.13
CA TRP A 252 1.67 -5.43 17.08
C TRP A 252 1.32 -6.71 16.31
N GLU A 253 2.32 -7.52 15.95
CA GLU A 253 2.14 -8.77 15.22
C GLU A 253 1.18 -9.68 16.00
N ARG A 254 1.51 -10.06 17.23
CA ARG A 254 0.66 -10.94 18.04
C ARG A 254 -0.75 -10.41 18.25
N ALA A 255 -0.89 -9.09 18.36
CA ALA A 255 -2.19 -8.47 18.57
C ALA A 255 -3.07 -8.43 17.32
N THR A 256 -2.50 -8.61 16.12
CA THR A 256 -3.19 -8.47 14.84
C THR A 256 -3.38 -9.78 14.09
N ARG A 257 -3.06 -10.92 14.73
CA ARG A 257 -3.32 -12.23 14.16
C ARG A 257 -4.82 -12.53 14.04
N PRO A 258 -5.22 -13.36 13.05
CA PRO A 258 -6.57 -13.89 12.99
C PRO A 258 -7.02 -14.49 14.34
N GLY A 259 -8.23 -14.14 14.78
CA GLY A 259 -8.80 -14.61 16.04
C GLY A 259 -8.40 -13.80 17.29
N ALA A 260 -7.43 -12.89 17.21
CA ALA A 260 -7.10 -12.00 18.31
C ALA A 260 -8.14 -10.87 18.47
N ASP A 261 -8.47 -10.49 19.70
CA ASP A 261 -9.08 -9.19 19.97
C ASP A 261 -7.99 -8.11 19.84
N ALA A 262 -7.84 -7.60 18.62
CA ALA A 262 -6.83 -6.61 18.30
C ALA A 262 -6.98 -5.33 19.12
N THR A 263 -8.21 -4.92 19.41
CA THR A 263 -8.48 -3.71 20.19
C THR A 263 -7.96 -3.85 21.61
N GLN A 264 -8.38 -4.90 22.33
CA GLN A 264 -7.94 -5.10 23.71
C GLN A 264 -6.44 -5.44 23.79
N THR A 265 -5.93 -6.22 22.84
CA THR A 265 -4.54 -6.69 22.87
C THR A 265 -3.56 -5.58 22.51
N LEU A 266 -3.85 -4.73 21.53
CA LEU A 266 -3.03 -3.56 21.22
C LEU A 266 -3.03 -2.55 22.37
N GLU A 267 -4.16 -2.35 23.06
CA GLU A 267 -4.22 -1.45 24.20
C GLU A 267 -3.35 -1.94 25.37
N ARG A 268 -3.41 -3.25 25.68
CA ARG A 268 -2.55 -3.88 26.70
C ARG A 268 -1.08 -3.81 26.30
N ALA A 269 -0.75 -4.14 25.06
CA ALA A 269 0.60 -4.06 24.52
C ALA A 269 1.16 -2.64 24.64
N ARG A 270 0.42 -1.64 24.18
CA ARG A 270 0.80 -0.22 24.27
C ARG A 270 1.04 0.19 25.73
N ARG A 271 0.15 -0.16 26.66
CA ARG A 271 0.32 0.15 28.08
C ARG A 271 1.57 -0.50 28.67
N SER A 272 1.82 -1.76 28.34
CA SER A 272 3.00 -2.49 28.79
C SER A 272 4.31 -1.89 28.25
N LEU A 273 4.32 -1.45 26.99
CA LEU A 273 5.48 -0.80 26.40
C LEU A 273 5.68 0.59 27.02
N ALA A 274 4.61 1.39 27.16
CA ALA A 274 4.68 2.72 27.76
C ALA A 274 5.20 2.70 29.21
N ALA A 275 4.91 1.66 29.98
CA ALA A 275 5.44 1.48 31.33
C ALA A 275 6.98 1.36 31.39
N ARG A 276 7.65 1.05 30.27
CA ARG A 276 9.11 1.03 30.17
C ARG A 276 9.73 2.43 30.08
N GLY A 277 8.92 3.46 29.83
CA GLY A 277 9.35 4.85 29.73
C GLY A 277 10.12 5.20 28.44
N GLY A 278 10.54 6.46 28.33
CA GLY A 278 11.27 6.97 27.17
C GLY A 278 10.50 6.81 25.85
N ASN A 279 11.22 6.43 24.79
CA ASN A 279 10.67 6.30 23.44
C ASN A 279 9.59 5.22 23.30
N TYR A 280 9.49 4.27 24.24
CA TYR A 280 8.45 3.23 24.24
C TYR A 280 7.04 3.80 24.45
N GLY A 281 6.93 4.96 25.10
CA GLY A 281 5.65 5.60 25.41
C GLY A 281 5.03 6.39 24.26
N HIS A 282 5.70 6.54 23.12
CA HIS A 282 5.26 7.41 22.01
C HIS A 282 4.29 6.74 21.04
N VAL A 283 3.95 5.46 21.24
CA VAL A 283 2.97 4.76 20.40
C VAL A 283 1.58 5.37 20.58
N ARG A 284 0.96 5.68 19.44
CA ARG A 284 -0.47 5.91 19.31
C ARG A 284 -1.08 4.80 18.47
N VAL A 285 -2.28 4.40 18.85
CA VAL A 285 -3.05 3.37 18.13
C VAL A 285 -4.40 3.95 17.77
N TRP A 286 -4.68 4.08 16.48
CA TRP A 286 -6.04 4.30 16.01
C TRP A 286 -6.75 2.95 15.91
N LEU A 287 -8.01 2.92 16.32
CA LEU A 287 -8.87 1.74 16.32
C LEU A 287 -10.16 2.03 15.55
N GLU A 288 -10.73 0.97 14.99
CA GLU A 288 -12.05 0.93 14.40
C GLU A 288 -13.07 1.63 15.32
N GLY A 289 -13.94 2.45 14.72
CA GLY A 289 -14.83 3.36 15.46
C GLY A 289 -14.22 4.71 15.84
N GLY A 290 -12.98 5.00 15.43
CA GLY A 290 -12.38 6.33 15.54
C GLY A 290 -11.66 6.61 16.87
N ARG A 291 -11.55 5.61 17.75
CA ARG A 291 -10.87 5.76 19.04
C ARG A 291 -9.35 5.79 18.83
N ILE A 292 -8.68 6.79 19.42
CA ILE A 292 -7.21 6.88 19.42
C ILE A 292 -6.69 6.66 20.83
N LEU A 293 -5.73 5.74 20.98
CA LEU A 293 -5.05 5.44 22.24
C LEU A 293 -3.69 6.14 22.30
N GLY A 294 -3.22 6.46 23.51
CA GLY A 294 -1.84 6.91 23.76
C GLY A 294 -1.61 8.41 23.67
N GLU A 295 -2.56 9.20 24.17
CA GLU A 295 -2.33 10.62 24.53
C GLU A 295 -1.13 10.77 25.47
#